data_AF-A0A8T5TF67-F1
#
_entry.id   AF-A0A8T5TF67-F1
#
_cell.length_a   1.000
_cell.length_b   1.000
_cell.length_c   1.000
_cell.angle_alpha   90.00
_cell.angle_beta   90.00
_cell.angle_gamma   90.00
#
_symmetry.space_group_name_H-M   'P 1'
#
loop_
_entity.id
_entity.type
_entity.pdbx_description
1 polymer ?
#
loop_
_entity_poly.entity_id
_entity_poly.type
_entity_poly.pdbx_seq_one_letter_code
_entity_poly.pdbx_strand_id
1 'polypeptide(L)'
;MFGALTLNLTSIIFFYAVKFLSGFGLILSIANGFLIFLDKSSEKFDKKATSIFIIVQIIVPFVFIGYAIYLVISSYFRNTLFSPGGFMLVVDILMYVYGIISLALTLYIIPLMKDKFYKGIELSKFSVFKRGAKSAARKVKKKYFTLKGNYAKVQKQDQLTVMDLLESWRIKFAINLLLIIAIGSLIFTPLAFICIIYWMRLYVFFRSERKEFERYALMIAIGIIGIIALIAPFLNLPFYTSIAQIIWTINLFYLFGISIASYVLIKSLLSLQGYTRQELKMKKKDKHIENLEKEKEELNTQLEGKND
;
A
#
# COMPACT_ATOMS: atom_id res chain seq x y z
N MET A 1 -16.81 -22.73 -27.37
CA MET A 1 -16.51 -23.08 -25.96
C MET A 1 -15.19 -22.50 -25.46
N PHE A 2 -14.05 -22.76 -26.12
CA PHE A 2 -12.74 -22.24 -25.71
C PHE A 2 -12.63 -20.70 -25.64
N GLY A 3 -13.28 -19.96 -26.56
CA GLY A 3 -13.26 -18.49 -26.57
C GLY A 3 -13.92 -17.84 -25.34
N ALA A 4 -15.07 -18.36 -24.89
CA ALA A 4 -15.76 -17.85 -23.70
C ALA A 4 -14.96 -18.14 -22.41
N LEU A 5 -14.32 -19.30 -22.33
CA LEU A 5 -13.54 -19.73 -21.16
C LEU A 5 -12.24 -18.92 -21.01
N THR A 6 -11.57 -18.62 -22.13
CA THR A 6 -10.37 -17.77 -22.17
C THR A 6 -10.69 -16.28 -21.92
N LEU A 7 -11.81 -15.77 -22.43
CA LEU A 7 -12.33 -14.43 -22.13
C LEU A 7 -12.65 -14.25 -20.64
N ASN A 8 -13.24 -15.26 -20.01
CA ASN A 8 -13.55 -15.24 -18.59
C ASN A 8 -12.28 -15.24 -17.73
N LEU A 9 -11.28 -16.06 -18.09
CA LEU A 9 -10.03 -16.15 -17.34
C LEU A 9 -9.19 -14.87 -17.40
N THR A 10 -9.06 -14.27 -18.60
CA THR A 10 -8.34 -12.99 -18.79
C THR A 10 -9.01 -11.85 -18.01
N SER A 11 -10.34 -11.77 -18.04
CA SER A 11 -11.11 -10.80 -17.26
C SER A 11 -10.94 -10.99 -15.75
N ILE A 12 -10.94 -12.22 -15.23
CA ILE A 12 -10.69 -12.48 -13.81
C ILE A 12 -9.30 -11.96 -13.40
N ILE A 13 -8.27 -12.27 -14.18
CA ILE A 13 -6.90 -11.81 -13.95
C ILE A 13 -6.83 -10.28 -13.95
N PHE A 14 -7.55 -9.63 -14.87
CA PHE A 14 -7.69 -8.18 -14.92
C PHE A 14 -8.28 -7.64 -13.60
N PHE A 15 -9.41 -8.18 -13.15
CA PHE A 15 -10.06 -7.72 -11.92
C PHE A 15 -9.23 -7.99 -10.68
N TYR A 16 -8.47 -9.09 -10.61
CA TYR A 16 -7.52 -9.33 -9.52
C TYR A 16 -6.44 -8.25 -9.44
N ALA A 17 -5.82 -7.92 -10.57
CA ALA A 17 -4.77 -6.89 -10.61
C ALA A 17 -5.32 -5.51 -10.23
N VAL A 18 -6.48 -5.13 -10.76
CA VAL A 18 -7.13 -3.84 -10.46
C VAL A 18 -7.53 -3.77 -8.99
N LYS A 19 -8.15 -4.82 -8.43
CA LYS A 19 -8.59 -4.83 -7.02
C LYS A 19 -7.42 -4.87 -6.05
N PHE A 20 -6.35 -5.62 -6.35
CA PHE A 20 -5.13 -5.59 -5.55
C PHE A 20 -4.53 -4.18 -5.48
N LEU A 21 -4.35 -3.54 -6.64
CA LEU A 21 -3.79 -2.20 -6.73
C LEU A 21 -4.70 -1.15 -6.08
N SER A 22 -6.03 -1.35 -6.14
CA SER A 22 -7.03 -0.48 -5.51
C SER A 22 -6.89 -0.53 -3.98
N GLY A 23 -6.79 -1.73 -3.40
CA GLY A 23 -6.56 -1.90 -1.97
C GLY A 23 -5.22 -1.29 -1.50
N PHE A 24 -4.16 -1.46 -2.29
CA PHE A 24 -2.87 -0.84 -2.01
C PHE A 24 -2.94 0.69 -2.10
N GLY A 25 -3.59 1.21 -3.14
CA GLY A 25 -3.77 2.65 -3.39
C GLY A 25 -4.59 3.36 -2.32
N LEU A 26 -5.59 2.67 -1.76
CA LEU A 26 -6.39 3.18 -0.65
C LEU A 26 -5.54 3.47 0.59
N ILE A 27 -4.71 2.51 1.03
CA ILE A 27 -3.83 2.69 2.19
C ILE A 27 -2.80 3.80 1.94
N LEU A 28 -2.28 3.90 0.72
CA LEU A 28 -1.39 5.00 0.36
C LEU A 28 -2.09 6.37 0.43
N SER A 29 -3.34 6.44 -0.02
CA SER A 29 -4.11 7.68 -0.01
C SER A 29 -4.41 8.13 1.42
N ILE A 30 -4.72 7.18 2.31
CA ILE A 30 -4.85 7.41 3.75
C ILE A 30 -3.53 7.90 4.35
N ALA A 31 -2.40 7.26 4.00
CA ALA A 31 -1.08 7.69 4.45
C ALA A 31 -0.76 9.13 4.03
N ASN A 32 -1.13 9.51 2.81
CA ASN A 32 -1.00 10.88 2.33
C ASN A 32 -1.95 11.84 3.07
N GLY A 33 -3.19 11.43 3.34
CA GLY A 33 -4.14 12.19 4.14
C GLY A 33 -3.60 12.48 5.55
N PHE A 34 -3.01 11.47 6.20
CA PHE A 34 -2.33 11.65 7.47
C PHE A 34 -1.16 12.63 7.41
N LEU A 35 -0.40 12.61 6.32
CA LEU A 35 0.71 13.55 6.12
C LEU A 35 0.21 14.99 5.98
N ILE A 36 -0.84 15.21 5.18
CA ILE A 36 -1.47 16.53 5.02
C ILE A 36 -2.03 17.03 6.35
N PHE A 37 -2.66 16.15 7.11
CA PHE A 37 -3.20 16.49 8.43
C PHE A 37 -2.09 16.86 9.42
N LEU A 38 -0.99 16.10 9.45
CA LEU A 38 0.19 16.48 10.22
C LEU A 38 0.77 17.81 9.76
N ASP A 39 0.82 18.08 8.46
CA ASP A 39 1.39 19.32 7.95
C ASP A 39 0.63 20.53 8.48
N LYS A 40 -0.71 20.51 8.34
CA LYS A 40 -1.59 21.59 8.80
C LYS A 40 -1.68 21.72 10.32
N SER A 41 -1.56 20.62 11.05
CA SER A 41 -1.77 20.59 12.50
C SER A 41 -0.47 20.51 13.31
N SER A 42 0.70 20.46 12.65
CA SER A 42 2.00 20.24 13.32
C SER A 42 2.39 21.30 14.34
N GLU A 43 1.88 22.52 14.19
CA GLU A 43 2.16 23.63 15.12
C GLU A 43 1.29 23.58 16.38
N LYS A 44 0.18 22.85 16.34
CA LYS A 44 -0.79 22.73 17.45
C LYS A 44 -0.68 21.42 18.21
N PHE A 45 0.22 20.52 17.80
CA PHE A 45 0.31 19.19 18.38
C PHE A 45 1.37 19.07 19.46
N ASP A 46 0.89 18.86 20.68
CA ASP A 46 1.70 18.44 21.81
C ASP A 46 2.11 16.96 21.72
N LYS A 47 2.98 16.54 22.64
CA LYS A 47 3.46 15.15 22.75
C LYS A 47 2.31 14.14 22.85
N LYS A 48 1.30 14.41 23.70
CA LYS A 48 0.13 13.52 23.88
C LYS A 48 -0.67 13.38 22.59
N ALA A 49 -0.96 14.48 21.90
CA ALA A 49 -1.69 14.47 20.64
C ALA A 49 -0.93 13.74 19.53
N THR A 50 0.40 13.91 19.48
CA THR A 50 1.25 13.18 18.53
C THR A 50 1.22 11.66 18.78
N SER A 51 1.24 11.22 20.04
CA SER A 51 1.13 9.79 20.40
C SER A 51 -0.24 9.21 20.01
N ILE A 52 -1.34 9.93 20.30
CA ILE A 52 -2.69 9.50 19.88
C ILE A 52 -2.75 9.39 18.36
N PHE A 53 -2.18 10.36 17.65
CA PHE A 53 -2.15 10.34 16.20
C PHE A 53 -1.41 9.11 15.65
N ILE A 54 -0.27 8.73 16.24
CA ILE A 54 0.44 7.48 15.88
C ILE A 54 -0.45 6.25 16.08
N ILE A 55 -1.16 6.18 17.20
CA ILE A 55 -2.07 5.07 17.50
C ILE A 55 -3.18 4.99 16.43
N VAL A 56 -3.80 6.13 16.09
CA VAL A 56 -4.81 6.21 15.03
C VAL A 56 -4.25 5.73 13.68
N GLN A 57 -3.01 6.11 13.34
CA GLN A 57 -2.35 5.66 12.11
C GLN A 57 -2.14 4.16 12.03
N ILE A 58 -1.97 3.48 13.16
CA ILE A 58 -1.83 2.02 13.24
C ILE A 58 -3.21 1.36 13.20
N ILE A 59 -4.20 1.89 13.93
CA ILE A 59 -5.55 1.32 14.04
C ILE A 59 -6.32 1.39 12.72
N VAL A 60 -6.25 2.53 12.00
CA VAL A 60 -7.03 2.74 10.77
C VAL A 60 -6.81 1.62 9.74
N PRO A 61 -5.56 1.23 9.38
CA PRO A 61 -5.31 0.06 8.54
C PRO A 61 -5.98 -1.24 9.01
N PHE A 62 -5.99 -1.53 10.33
CA PHE A 62 -6.65 -2.73 10.86
C PHE A 62 -8.17 -2.69 10.67
N VAL A 63 -8.80 -1.52 10.79
CA VAL A 63 -10.23 -1.35 10.50
C VAL A 63 -10.52 -1.69 9.03
N PHE A 64 -9.68 -1.21 8.10
CA PHE A 64 -9.82 -1.54 6.68
C PHE A 64 -9.59 -3.02 6.37
N ILE A 65 -8.65 -3.67 7.07
CA ILE A 65 -8.45 -5.13 6.96
C ILE A 65 -9.69 -5.87 7.44
N GLY A 66 -10.25 -5.52 8.60
CA GLY A 66 -11.48 -6.12 9.13
C GLY A 66 -12.66 -5.96 8.18
N TYR A 67 -12.82 -4.77 7.59
CA TYR A 67 -13.84 -4.51 6.58
C TYR A 67 -13.63 -5.36 5.31
N ALA A 68 -12.39 -5.48 4.84
CA ALA A 68 -12.07 -6.29 3.67
C ALA A 68 -12.33 -7.79 3.92
N ILE A 69 -12.08 -8.30 5.13
CA ILE A 69 -12.45 -9.66 5.54
C ILE A 69 -13.97 -9.85 5.49
N TYR A 70 -14.74 -8.90 6.06
CA TYR A 70 -16.20 -8.92 5.98
C TYR A 70 -16.68 -8.98 4.53
N LEU A 71 -16.11 -8.16 3.63
CA LEU A 71 -16.41 -8.16 2.21
C LEU A 71 -16.17 -9.51 1.54
N VAL A 72 -15.04 -10.17 1.85
CA VAL A 72 -14.73 -11.52 1.32
C VAL A 72 -15.77 -12.53 1.78
N ILE A 73 -16.10 -12.56 3.08
CA ILE A 73 -17.07 -13.50 3.65
C ILE A 73 -18.47 -13.25 3.06
N SER A 74 -18.92 -11.99 3.05
CA SER A 74 -20.22 -11.61 2.50
C SER A 74 -20.33 -11.98 1.02
N SER A 75 -19.28 -11.74 0.25
CA SER A 75 -19.20 -12.07 -1.17
C SER A 75 -19.19 -13.59 -1.42
N TYR A 76 -18.54 -14.37 -0.57
CA TYR A 76 -18.53 -15.83 -0.66
C TYR A 76 -19.94 -16.44 -0.49
N PHE A 77 -20.70 -15.97 0.50
CA PHE A 77 -22.05 -16.49 0.75
C PHE A 77 -23.09 -16.00 -0.26
N ARG A 78 -22.89 -14.82 -0.85
CA ARG A 78 -23.92 -14.15 -1.66
C ARG A 78 -23.62 -14.12 -3.16
N ASN A 79 -22.41 -14.51 -3.58
CA ASN A 79 -21.93 -14.44 -4.96
C ASN A 79 -22.05 -13.03 -5.61
N THR A 80 -22.02 -11.98 -4.78
CA THR A 80 -22.07 -10.59 -5.24
C THR A 80 -20.78 -9.85 -4.95
N LEU A 81 -20.47 -8.85 -5.76
CA LEU A 81 -19.31 -7.97 -5.56
C LEU A 81 -19.55 -6.95 -4.45
N PHE A 82 -20.81 -6.56 -4.25
CA PHE A 82 -21.27 -5.54 -3.31
C PHE A 82 -22.30 -6.11 -2.34
N SER A 83 -22.44 -5.46 -1.18
CA SER A 83 -23.51 -5.72 -0.23
C SER A 83 -24.90 -5.50 -0.87
N PRO A 84 -25.93 -6.27 -0.51
CA PRO A 84 -27.22 -6.30 -1.21
C PRO A 84 -28.09 -5.04 -1.04
N GLY A 85 -27.72 -4.11 -0.14
CA GLY A 85 -28.47 -2.88 0.05
C GLY A 85 -28.04 -2.07 1.28
N GLY A 86 -28.69 -0.92 1.44
CA GLY A 86 -28.51 -0.03 2.59
C GLY A 86 -27.18 0.75 2.58
N PHE A 87 -26.77 1.21 3.77
CA PHE A 87 -25.55 1.99 3.95
C PHE A 87 -24.28 1.26 3.48
N MET A 88 -24.19 -0.06 3.69
CA MET A 88 -23.03 -0.85 3.29
C MET A 88 -22.83 -0.92 1.77
N LEU A 89 -23.91 -0.95 0.98
CA LEU A 89 -23.81 -0.88 -0.49
C LEU A 89 -23.19 0.45 -0.93
N VAL A 90 -23.61 1.56 -0.31
CA VAL A 90 -23.06 2.89 -0.61
C VAL A 90 -21.57 2.94 -0.26
N VAL A 91 -21.19 2.43 0.92
CA VAL A 91 -19.78 2.36 1.33
C VAL A 91 -18.98 1.48 0.37
N ASP A 92 -19.50 0.32 -0.04
CA ASP A 92 -18.84 -0.59 -0.98
C ASP A 92 -18.59 0.07 -2.34
N ILE A 93 -19.60 0.76 -2.89
CA ILE A 93 -19.49 1.48 -4.16
C ILE A 93 -18.48 2.62 -4.03
N LEU A 94 -18.57 3.43 -2.97
CA LEU A 94 -17.65 4.55 -2.75
C LEU A 94 -16.21 4.07 -2.64
N MET A 95 -15.97 3.01 -1.85
CA MET A 95 -14.65 2.40 -1.68
C MET A 95 -14.10 1.84 -2.99
N TYR A 96 -14.97 1.20 -3.78
CA TYR A 96 -14.61 0.65 -5.08
C TYR A 96 -14.24 1.75 -6.09
N VAL A 97 -15.11 2.76 -6.23
CA VAL A 97 -14.92 3.90 -7.14
C VAL A 97 -13.68 4.68 -6.74
N TYR A 98 -13.56 5.03 -5.46
CA TYR A 98 -12.40 5.72 -4.91
C TYR A 98 -11.12 4.93 -5.14
N GLY A 99 -11.15 3.62 -4.91
CA GLY A 99 -9.99 2.76 -5.09
C GLY A 99 -9.51 2.70 -6.54
N ILE A 100 -10.42 2.60 -7.52
CA ILE A 100 -10.06 2.62 -8.95
C ILE A 100 -9.57 4.01 -9.39
N ILE A 101 -10.26 5.08 -9.00
CA ILE A 101 -9.84 6.46 -9.34
C ILE A 101 -8.48 6.77 -8.72
N SER A 102 -8.31 6.44 -7.44
CA SER A 102 -7.04 6.60 -6.74
C SER A 102 -5.94 5.81 -7.41
N LEU A 103 -6.18 4.56 -7.80
CA LEU A 103 -5.25 3.76 -8.58
C LEU A 103 -4.90 4.45 -9.91
N ALA A 104 -5.89 4.79 -10.75
CA ALA A 104 -5.63 5.40 -12.06
C ALA A 104 -4.79 6.68 -11.92
N LEU A 105 -5.18 7.56 -10.99
CA LEU A 105 -4.51 8.84 -10.76
C LEU A 105 -3.13 8.66 -10.12
N THR A 106 -3.06 8.02 -8.95
CA THR A 106 -1.83 8.01 -8.15
C THR A 106 -0.82 6.98 -8.63
N LEU A 107 -1.27 5.89 -9.24
CA LEU A 107 -0.42 4.78 -9.66
C LEU A 107 0.15 5.02 -11.05
N TYR A 108 -0.66 5.54 -11.97
CA TYR A 108 -0.29 5.63 -13.38
C TYR A 108 -0.22 7.08 -13.87
N ILE A 109 -1.32 7.84 -13.83
CA ILE A 109 -1.42 9.17 -14.46
C ILE A 109 -0.41 10.16 -13.85
N ILE A 110 -0.42 10.36 -12.52
CA ILE A 110 0.50 11.28 -11.83
C ILE A 110 1.97 10.86 -11.99
N PRO A 111 2.34 9.58 -11.78
CA PRO A 111 3.72 9.15 -11.99
C PRO A 111 4.17 9.24 -13.45
N LEU A 112 3.27 9.07 -14.43
CA LEU A 112 3.55 9.29 -15.85
C LEU A 112 3.81 10.76 -16.16
N MET A 113 2.99 11.69 -15.63
CA MET A 113 3.20 13.13 -15.80
C MET A 113 4.50 13.64 -15.16
N LYS A 114 4.95 13.00 -14.06
CA LYS A 114 6.15 13.39 -13.31
C LYS A 114 7.40 12.58 -13.69
N ASP A 115 7.33 11.77 -14.75
CA ASP A 115 8.38 10.84 -15.22
C ASP A 115 8.99 9.96 -14.11
N LYS A 116 8.16 9.57 -13.13
CA LYS A 116 8.59 8.75 -11.98
C LYS A 116 8.83 7.28 -12.35
N PHE A 117 8.19 6.76 -13.40
CA PHE A 117 8.36 5.37 -13.85
C PHE A 117 9.76 5.10 -14.38
N TYR A 118 10.26 5.96 -15.25
CA TYR A 118 11.59 5.83 -15.85
C TYR A 118 12.69 6.05 -14.81
N LYS A 119 12.56 7.11 -14.00
CA LYS A 119 13.40 7.32 -12.81
C LYS A 119 13.37 6.13 -11.85
N GLY A 120 12.24 5.45 -11.69
CA GLY A 120 12.11 4.27 -10.82
C GLY A 120 12.91 3.06 -11.30
N ILE A 121 13.09 2.89 -12.61
CA ILE A 121 13.83 1.79 -13.24
C ILE A 121 15.31 2.15 -13.41
N GLU A 122 15.60 3.35 -13.91
CA GLU A 122 16.95 3.83 -14.20
C GLU A 122 17.73 4.16 -12.91
N LEU A 123 17.06 4.68 -11.86
CA LEU A 123 17.70 5.01 -10.58
C LEU A 123 17.86 3.81 -9.63
N SER A 124 17.68 2.56 -10.07
CA SER A 124 17.99 1.41 -9.19
C SER A 124 19.42 1.48 -8.63
N LYS A 125 20.38 2.08 -9.37
CA LYS A 125 21.77 2.28 -8.91
C LYS A 125 22.05 3.63 -8.22
N PHE A 126 21.51 4.76 -8.70
CA PHE A 126 21.75 6.09 -8.10
C PHE A 126 20.73 6.53 -7.03
N SER A 127 19.57 5.88 -6.92
CA SER A 127 18.57 6.20 -5.89
C SER A 127 19.04 5.81 -4.50
N VAL A 128 19.91 4.81 -4.34
CA VAL A 128 20.45 4.41 -3.02
C VAL A 128 21.24 5.57 -2.43
N PHE A 129 22.06 6.26 -3.23
CA PHE A 129 22.82 7.42 -2.76
C PHE A 129 21.91 8.62 -2.46
N LYS A 130 20.96 8.96 -3.35
CA LYS A 130 20.02 10.08 -3.13
C LYS A 130 19.04 9.80 -1.96
N ARG A 131 18.63 8.55 -1.77
CA ARG A 131 17.84 8.10 -0.61
C ARG A 131 18.68 8.09 0.65
N GLY A 132 19.95 7.67 0.58
CA GLY A 132 20.92 7.73 1.66
C GLY A 132 21.11 9.17 2.13
N ALA A 133 21.37 10.09 1.21
CA ALA A 133 21.52 11.52 1.48
C ALA A 133 20.22 12.14 2.05
N LYS A 134 19.06 11.86 1.45
CA LYS A 134 17.77 12.32 1.99
C LYS A 134 17.47 11.74 3.38
N SER A 135 17.75 10.46 3.59
CA SER A 135 17.56 9.77 4.88
C SER A 135 18.49 10.35 5.94
N ALA A 136 19.76 10.58 5.61
CA ALA A 136 20.72 11.24 6.48
C ALA A 136 20.28 12.67 6.83
N ALA A 137 19.89 13.47 5.85
CA ALA A 137 19.36 14.82 6.08
C ALA A 137 18.10 14.81 6.96
N ARG A 138 17.21 13.83 6.78
CA ARG A 138 16.03 13.64 7.64
C ARG A 138 16.40 13.21 9.05
N LYS A 139 17.40 12.34 9.24
CA LYS A 139 17.91 11.96 10.57
C LYS A 139 18.49 13.16 11.31
N VAL A 140 19.26 14.01 10.62
CA VAL A 140 19.79 15.26 11.20
C VAL A 140 18.64 16.21 11.58
N LYS A 141 17.67 16.43 10.68
CA LYS A 141 16.47 17.25 10.98
C LYS A 141 15.66 16.68 12.13
N LYS A 142 15.49 15.36 12.20
CA LYS A 142 14.82 14.66 13.29
C LYS A 142 15.53 14.93 14.62
N LYS A 143 16.86 14.73 14.69
CA LYS A 143 17.66 15.01 15.89
C LYS A 143 17.52 16.47 16.32
N TYR A 144 17.56 17.41 15.38
CA TYR A 144 17.32 18.83 15.64
C TYR A 144 15.92 19.12 16.21
N PHE A 145 14.86 18.56 15.62
CA PHE A 145 13.50 18.77 16.11
C PHE A 145 13.22 18.07 17.44
N THR A 146 13.81 16.89 17.68
CA THR A 146 13.75 16.21 18.97
C THR A 146 14.40 17.06 20.07
N LEU A 147 15.58 17.64 19.80
CA LEU A 147 16.26 18.54 20.74
C LEU A 147 15.44 19.80 21.04
N LYS A 148 14.69 20.31 20.04
CA LYS A 148 13.75 21.42 20.22
C LYS A 148 12.39 21.01 20.82
N GLY A 149 12.17 19.74 21.16
CA GLY A 149 10.89 19.25 21.70
C GLY A 149 9.71 19.25 20.71
N ASN A 150 9.97 19.40 19.41
CA ASN A 150 8.94 19.48 18.37
C ASN A 150 8.52 18.09 17.85
N TYR A 151 7.77 17.34 18.66
CA TYR A 151 7.38 15.95 18.38
C TYR A 151 6.56 15.78 17.09
N ALA A 152 5.68 16.72 16.76
CA ALA A 152 4.89 16.66 15.53
C ALA A 152 5.74 16.81 14.25
N LYS A 153 6.78 17.67 14.30
CA LYS A 153 7.72 17.83 13.18
C LYS A 153 8.60 16.59 13.00
N VAL A 154 8.92 15.90 14.08
CA VAL A 154 9.59 14.58 14.05
C VAL A 154 8.69 13.55 13.37
N GLN A 155 7.43 13.44 13.81
CA GLN A 155 6.47 12.49 13.22
C GLN A 155 6.20 12.78 11.73
N LYS A 156 6.20 14.05 11.32
CA LYS A 156 6.12 14.44 9.90
C LYS A 156 7.29 13.91 9.08
N GLN A 157 8.52 13.96 9.58
CA GLN A 157 9.69 13.42 8.87
C GLN A 157 9.64 11.89 8.76
N ASP A 158 9.13 11.22 9.78
CA ASP A 158 8.93 9.77 9.76
C ASP A 158 7.87 9.40 8.73
N GLN A 159 6.73 10.09 8.72
CA GLN A 159 5.66 9.91 7.73
C GLN A 159 6.12 10.17 6.29
N LEU A 160 6.91 11.22 6.04
CA LEU A 160 7.52 11.48 4.73
C LEU A 160 8.40 10.31 4.27
N THR A 161 9.09 9.65 5.19
CA THR A 161 9.95 8.50 4.88
C THR A 161 9.14 7.25 4.58
N VAL A 162 8.07 7.00 5.34
CA VAL A 162 7.13 5.91 5.04
C VAL A 162 6.44 6.12 3.70
N MET A 163 6.00 7.35 3.40
CA MET A 163 5.37 7.68 2.13
C MET A 163 6.32 7.45 0.95
N ASP A 164 7.59 7.84 1.05
CA ASP A 164 8.60 7.58 -0.01
C ASP A 164 8.79 6.06 -0.24
N LEU A 165 8.78 5.26 0.83
CA LEU A 165 8.87 3.80 0.74
C LEU A 165 7.63 3.22 0.06
N LEU A 166 6.43 3.60 0.50
CA LEU A 166 5.18 3.15 -0.10
C LEU A 166 5.06 3.58 -1.57
N GLU A 167 5.49 4.80 -1.91
CA GLU A 167 5.55 5.27 -3.30
C GLU A 167 6.53 4.43 -4.13
N SER A 168 7.66 4.01 -3.56
CA SER A 168 8.59 3.12 -4.27
C SER A 168 8.00 1.72 -4.49
N TRP A 169 7.33 1.14 -3.49
CA TRP A 169 6.65 -0.15 -3.63
C TRP A 169 5.51 -0.06 -4.63
N ARG A 170 4.74 1.04 -4.59
CA ARG A 170 3.70 1.34 -5.56
C ARG A 170 4.23 1.32 -6.98
N ILE A 171 5.32 2.05 -7.26
CA ILE A 171 5.90 2.11 -8.61
C ILE A 171 6.33 0.71 -9.07
N LYS A 172 6.96 -0.09 -8.20
CA LYS A 172 7.33 -1.47 -8.53
C LYS A 172 6.11 -2.34 -8.84
N PHE A 173 5.05 -2.27 -8.04
CA PHE A 173 3.82 -3.01 -8.31
C PHE A 173 3.14 -2.54 -9.58
N ALA A 174 3.05 -1.25 -9.82
CA ALA A 174 2.48 -0.66 -11.03
C ALA A 174 3.17 -1.17 -12.30
N ILE A 175 4.50 -1.17 -12.31
CA ILE A 175 5.29 -1.65 -13.44
C ILE A 175 5.08 -3.14 -13.68
N ASN A 176 5.16 -3.96 -12.63
CA ASN A 176 5.01 -5.42 -12.77
C ASN A 176 3.58 -5.83 -13.12
N LEU A 177 2.58 -5.17 -12.54
CA LEU A 177 1.17 -5.45 -12.78
C LEU A 177 0.66 -4.83 -14.08
N LEU A 178 1.38 -3.89 -14.70
CA LEU A 178 1.02 -3.36 -16.02
C LEU A 178 0.93 -4.49 -17.06
N LEU A 179 1.85 -5.46 -17.03
CA LEU A 179 1.79 -6.61 -17.94
C LEU A 179 0.57 -7.50 -17.64
N ILE A 180 0.28 -7.74 -16.36
CA ILE A 180 -0.89 -8.53 -15.94
C ILE A 180 -2.20 -7.84 -16.37
N ILE A 181 -2.27 -6.52 -16.23
CA ILE A 181 -3.38 -5.69 -16.73
C ILE A 181 -3.45 -5.76 -18.25
N ALA A 182 -2.32 -5.76 -18.96
CA ALA A 182 -2.29 -5.87 -20.41
C ALA A 182 -2.85 -7.23 -20.89
N ILE A 183 -2.43 -8.33 -20.25
CA ILE A 183 -2.96 -9.67 -20.52
C ILE A 183 -4.46 -9.73 -20.21
N GLY A 184 -4.87 -9.17 -19.07
CA GLY A 184 -6.26 -9.14 -18.68
C GLY A 184 -7.15 -8.24 -19.56
N SER A 185 -6.55 -7.23 -20.20
CA SER A 185 -7.22 -6.33 -21.14
C SER A 185 -7.10 -6.78 -22.60
N LEU A 186 -6.71 -8.04 -22.88
CA LEU A 186 -6.67 -8.58 -24.25
C LEU A 186 -8.01 -8.46 -24.99
N ILE A 187 -9.12 -8.45 -24.25
CA ILE A 187 -10.48 -8.16 -24.74
C ILE A 187 -10.54 -6.80 -25.45
N PHE A 188 -9.75 -5.85 -24.96
CA PHE A 188 -9.54 -4.54 -25.54
C PHE A 188 -8.16 -4.50 -26.21
N THR A 189 -8.00 -5.26 -27.29
CA THR A 189 -6.71 -5.51 -27.96
C THR A 189 -5.86 -4.24 -28.21
N PRO A 190 -6.41 -3.09 -28.64
CA PRO A 190 -5.63 -1.86 -28.79
C PRO A 190 -5.02 -1.37 -27.47
N LEU A 191 -5.74 -1.48 -26.35
CA LEU A 191 -5.28 -1.07 -25.02
C LEU A 191 -4.21 -2.03 -24.49
N ALA A 192 -4.41 -3.34 -24.68
CA ALA A 192 -3.43 -4.35 -24.31
C ALA A 192 -2.11 -4.12 -25.05
N PHE A 193 -2.15 -3.83 -26.35
CA PHE A 193 -0.96 -3.59 -27.16
C PHE A 193 -0.17 -2.36 -26.69
N ILE A 194 -0.85 -1.25 -26.40
CA ILE A 194 -0.22 -0.04 -25.83
C ILE A 194 0.47 -0.37 -24.50
N CYS A 195 -0.20 -1.14 -23.62
CA CYS A 195 0.36 -1.53 -22.33
C CYS A 195 1.59 -2.44 -22.48
N ILE A 196 1.56 -3.43 -23.39
CA ILE A 196 2.69 -4.35 -23.65
C ILE A 196 3.88 -3.60 -24.23
N ILE A 197 3.67 -2.76 -25.25
CA ILE A 197 4.76 -1.96 -25.85
C ILE A 197 5.41 -1.08 -24.79
N TYR A 198 4.59 -0.42 -23.97
CA TYR A 198 5.11 0.45 -22.93
C TYR A 198 5.86 -0.33 -21.86
N TRP A 199 5.36 -1.49 -21.46
CA TRP A 199 6.04 -2.39 -20.53
C TRP A 199 7.38 -2.88 -21.09
N MET A 200 7.41 -3.32 -22.36
CA MET A 200 8.63 -3.70 -23.07
C MET A 200 9.62 -2.54 -23.11
N ARG A 201 9.15 -1.32 -23.34
CA ARG A 201 10.02 -0.14 -23.35
C ARG A 201 10.63 0.13 -21.97
N LEU A 202 9.84 -0.02 -20.92
CA LEU A 202 10.32 0.16 -19.55
C LEU A 202 11.37 -0.89 -19.14
N TYR A 203 11.21 -2.17 -19.53
CA TYR A 203 12.12 -3.25 -19.12
C TYR A 203 13.25 -3.55 -20.11
N VAL A 204 12.93 -3.64 -21.41
CA VAL A 204 13.86 -4.10 -22.45
C VAL A 204 14.59 -2.91 -23.07
N PHE A 205 13.88 -1.82 -23.37
CA PHE A 205 14.45 -0.64 -24.05
C PHE A 205 14.66 0.55 -23.11
N PHE A 206 15.11 0.28 -21.88
CA PHE A 206 15.26 1.31 -20.84
C PHE A 206 16.27 2.42 -21.17
N ARG A 207 17.08 2.31 -22.23
CA ARG A 207 18.06 3.32 -22.67
C ARG A 207 17.58 4.19 -23.84
N SER A 208 16.40 3.90 -24.41
CA SER A 208 15.88 4.62 -25.57
C SER A 208 15.17 5.91 -25.14
N GLU A 209 15.44 7.02 -25.82
CA GLU A 209 14.74 8.29 -25.58
C GLU A 209 13.23 8.13 -25.81
N ARG A 210 12.45 8.60 -24.84
CA ARG A 210 11.00 8.47 -24.88
C ARG A 210 10.39 9.56 -25.76
N LYS A 211 9.53 9.17 -26.68
CA LYS A 211 8.65 10.11 -27.39
C LYS A 211 7.47 10.50 -26.49
N GLU A 212 7.20 11.80 -26.35
CA GLU A 212 6.11 12.30 -25.50
C GLU A 212 4.74 11.71 -25.85
N PHE A 213 4.50 11.43 -27.13
CA PHE A 213 3.27 10.78 -27.62
C PHE A 213 2.95 9.47 -26.88
N GLU A 214 3.95 8.63 -26.59
CA GLU A 214 3.72 7.35 -25.91
C GLU A 214 3.29 7.52 -24.46
N ARG A 215 3.67 8.64 -23.84
CA ARG A 215 3.17 9.03 -22.51
C ARG A 215 1.68 9.30 -22.56
N TYR A 216 1.25 10.12 -23.50
CA TYR A 216 -0.16 10.47 -23.65
C TYR A 216 -0.99 9.26 -24.06
N ALA A 217 -0.50 8.43 -24.99
CA ALA A 217 -1.16 7.20 -25.42
C ALA A 217 -1.41 6.25 -24.24
N LEU A 218 -0.42 6.04 -23.38
CA LEU A 218 -0.58 5.20 -22.19
C LEU A 218 -1.51 5.83 -21.15
N MET A 219 -1.42 7.14 -20.91
CA MET A 219 -2.32 7.83 -19.99
C MET A 219 -3.78 7.69 -20.42
N ILE A 220 -4.05 7.87 -21.73
CA ILE A 220 -5.38 7.67 -22.32
C ILE A 220 -5.81 6.21 -22.17
N ALA A 221 -4.93 5.26 -22.49
CA ALA A 221 -5.24 3.83 -22.38
C ALA A 221 -5.62 3.45 -20.94
N ILE A 222 -4.88 3.92 -19.94
CA ILE A 222 -5.16 3.66 -18.53
C ILE A 222 -6.43 4.37 -18.06
N GLY A 223 -6.69 5.59 -18.57
CA GLY A 223 -7.95 6.28 -18.33
C GLY A 223 -9.15 5.48 -18.83
N ILE A 224 -9.09 4.96 -20.05
CA ILE A 224 -10.13 4.12 -20.64
C ILE A 224 -10.28 2.81 -19.85
N ILE A 225 -9.18 2.14 -19.51
CA ILE A 225 -9.19 0.93 -18.66
C ILE A 225 -9.86 1.22 -17.30
N GLY A 226 -9.57 2.37 -16.69
CA GLY A 226 -10.17 2.79 -15.42
C GLY A 226 -11.67 3.02 -15.54
N ILE A 227 -12.12 3.68 -16.61
CA ILE A 227 -13.54 3.90 -16.90
C ILE A 227 -14.27 2.57 -17.12
N ILE A 228 -13.68 1.67 -17.92
CA ILE A 228 -14.23 0.34 -18.14
C ILE A 228 -14.33 -0.41 -16.81
N ALA A 229 -13.29 -0.41 -15.99
CA ALA A 229 -13.30 -1.07 -14.69
C ALA A 229 -14.39 -0.49 -13.77
N LEU A 230 -14.61 0.83 -13.78
CA LEU A 230 -15.65 1.48 -12.97
C LEU A 230 -17.06 1.09 -13.41
N ILE A 231 -17.32 1.06 -14.72
CA ILE A 231 -18.66 0.86 -15.28
C ILE A 231 -19.01 -0.63 -15.36
N ALA A 232 -18.02 -1.49 -15.61
CA ALA A 232 -18.18 -2.93 -15.81
C ALA A 232 -19.11 -3.62 -14.78
N PRO A 233 -18.98 -3.43 -13.45
CA PRO A 233 -19.83 -4.11 -12.49
C PRO A 233 -21.28 -3.62 -12.44
N PHE A 234 -21.58 -2.47 -13.06
CA PHE A 234 -22.93 -1.94 -13.18
C PHE A 234 -23.59 -2.33 -14.50
N LEU A 235 -22.80 -2.82 -15.46
CA LEU A 235 -23.30 -3.40 -16.69
C LEU A 235 -23.60 -4.88 -16.44
N ASN A 236 -24.79 -5.34 -16.84
CA ASN A 236 -25.17 -6.74 -16.75
C ASN A 236 -24.48 -7.57 -17.85
N LEU A 237 -23.13 -7.57 -17.85
CA LEU A 237 -22.33 -8.24 -18.86
C LEU A 237 -22.38 -9.76 -18.61
N PRO A 238 -22.47 -10.59 -19.67
CA PRO A 238 -22.49 -12.07 -19.56
C PRO A 238 -21.27 -12.67 -18.84
N PHE A 239 -20.17 -11.92 -18.81
CA PHE A 239 -18.99 -12.28 -18.05
C PHE A 239 -19.25 -12.29 -16.52
N TYR A 240 -19.97 -11.29 -15.98
CA TYR A 240 -20.19 -11.19 -14.53
C TYR A 240 -21.06 -12.33 -13.99
N THR A 241 -22.06 -12.76 -14.76
CA THR A 241 -22.87 -13.92 -14.41
C THR A 241 -22.03 -15.21 -14.47
N SER A 242 -21.11 -15.31 -15.44
CA SER A 242 -20.21 -16.46 -15.58
C SER A 242 -19.18 -16.59 -14.46
N ILE A 243 -18.77 -15.48 -13.83
CA ILE A 243 -17.76 -15.48 -12.76
C ILE A 243 -18.33 -15.32 -11.35
N ALA A 244 -19.67 -15.26 -11.21
CA ALA A 244 -20.35 -14.95 -9.95
C ALA A 244 -19.86 -15.80 -8.76
N GLN A 245 -19.66 -17.10 -8.97
CA GLN A 245 -19.19 -18.06 -7.96
C GLN A 245 -17.74 -17.83 -7.52
N ILE A 246 -16.95 -17.11 -8.32
CA ILE A 246 -15.52 -16.85 -8.08
C ILE A 246 -15.32 -15.38 -7.64
N ILE A 247 -16.36 -14.52 -7.64
CA ILE A 247 -16.24 -13.10 -7.31
C ILE A 247 -15.57 -12.86 -5.93
N TRP A 248 -15.78 -13.73 -4.95
CA TRP A 248 -15.15 -13.60 -3.62
C TRP A 248 -13.62 -13.57 -3.68
N THR A 249 -13.02 -14.27 -4.64
CA THR A 249 -11.56 -14.26 -4.86
C THR A 249 -11.05 -12.89 -5.34
N ILE A 250 -11.88 -12.12 -6.06
CA ILE A 250 -11.55 -10.74 -6.47
C ILE A 250 -11.43 -9.85 -5.24
N ASN A 251 -12.33 -10.01 -4.27
CA ASN A 251 -12.28 -9.30 -2.99
C ASN A 251 -11.12 -9.80 -2.10
N LEU A 252 -10.68 -11.05 -2.27
CA LEU A 252 -9.49 -11.58 -1.60
C LEU A 252 -8.20 -10.88 -2.09
N PHE A 253 -8.08 -10.59 -3.39
CA PHE A 253 -6.97 -9.77 -3.90
C PHE A 253 -6.99 -8.34 -3.37
N TYR A 254 -8.18 -7.75 -3.17
CA TYR A 254 -8.32 -6.46 -2.50
C TYR A 254 -7.80 -6.50 -1.05
N LEU A 255 -8.16 -7.55 -0.30
CA LEU A 255 -7.65 -7.79 1.05
C LEU A 255 -6.12 -7.94 1.06
N PHE A 256 -5.54 -8.65 0.10
CA PHE A 256 -4.08 -8.74 -0.03
C PHE A 256 -3.42 -7.39 -0.32
N GLY A 257 -4.00 -6.58 -1.20
CA GLY A 257 -3.54 -5.22 -1.48
C GLY A 257 -3.47 -4.36 -0.22
N ILE A 258 -4.57 -4.33 0.55
CA ILE A 258 -4.65 -3.63 1.83
C ILE A 258 -3.64 -4.19 2.83
N SER A 259 -3.57 -5.51 2.98
CA SER A 259 -2.72 -6.17 3.98
C SER A 259 -1.24 -5.89 3.74
N ILE A 260 -0.78 -6.00 2.49
CA ILE A 260 0.62 -5.71 2.13
C ILE A 260 0.94 -4.23 2.37
N ALA A 261 0.08 -3.31 1.91
CA ALA A 261 0.29 -1.88 2.11
C ALA A 261 0.32 -1.52 3.61
N SER A 262 -0.60 -2.08 4.39
CA SER A 262 -0.70 -1.88 5.83
C SER A 262 0.54 -2.43 6.56
N TYR A 263 1.00 -3.63 6.19
CA TYR A 263 2.23 -4.21 6.73
C TYR A 263 3.44 -3.31 6.46
N VAL A 264 3.60 -2.83 5.22
CA VAL A 264 4.72 -1.93 4.85
C VAL A 264 4.62 -0.62 5.64
N LEU A 265 3.44 -0.03 5.76
CA LEU A 265 3.19 1.21 6.50
C LEU A 265 3.53 1.04 7.99
N ILE A 266 2.94 0.05 8.66
CA ILE A 266 3.11 -0.18 10.10
C ILE A 266 4.55 -0.54 10.42
N LYS A 267 5.16 -1.48 9.68
CA LYS A 267 6.56 -1.88 9.88
C LYS A 267 7.49 -0.68 9.75
N SER A 268 7.27 0.15 8.73
CA SER A 268 8.11 1.33 8.49
C SER A 268 7.94 2.36 9.61
N LEU A 269 6.71 2.62 10.07
CA LEU A 269 6.45 3.53 11.18
C LEU A 269 7.09 3.06 12.49
N LEU A 270 6.90 1.79 12.85
CA LEU A 270 7.48 1.22 14.07
C LEU A 270 9.01 1.25 14.04
N SER A 271 9.63 0.90 12.92
CA SER A 271 11.09 0.95 12.79
C SER A 271 11.66 2.37 12.91
N LEU A 272 10.93 3.40 12.45
CA LEU A 272 11.35 4.80 12.55
C LEU A 272 11.15 5.38 13.96
N GLN A 273 10.22 4.84 14.73
CA GLN A 273 9.96 5.20 16.12
C GLN A 273 10.94 4.57 17.12
N GLY A 274 11.94 3.84 16.65
CA GLY A 274 12.91 3.15 17.51
C GLY A 274 12.46 1.77 17.97
N TYR A 275 11.22 1.34 17.66
CA TYR A 275 10.79 -0.05 17.86
C TYR A 275 11.44 -0.98 16.81
N THR A 276 12.76 -1.06 16.85
CA THR A 276 13.54 -2.00 16.06
C THR A 276 13.39 -3.38 16.73
N ARG A 277 13.18 -4.44 15.95
CA ARG A 277 13.12 -5.83 16.47
C ARG A 277 14.32 -6.18 17.38
N GLN A 278 15.46 -5.51 17.18
CA GLN A 278 16.64 -5.61 18.04
C GLN A 278 16.45 -4.96 19.40
N GLU A 279 15.90 -3.75 19.52
CA GLU A 279 15.59 -3.14 20.83
C GLU A 279 14.52 -3.89 21.60
N LEU A 280 13.48 -4.42 20.92
CA LEU A 280 12.49 -5.28 21.57
C LEU A 280 13.09 -6.63 22.03
N LYS A 281 14.03 -7.20 21.27
CA LYS A 281 14.79 -8.38 21.70
C LYS A 281 15.74 -8.06 22.86
N MET A 282 16.40 -6.90 22.83
CA MET A 282 17.27 -6.42 23.91
C MET A 282 16.46 -6.17 25.18
N LYS A 283 15.35 -5.42 25.12
CA LYS A 283 14.44 -5.24 26.27
C LYS A 283 13.88 -6.55 26.84
N LYS A 284 13.60 -7.54 25.99
CA LYS A 284 13.21 -8.88 26.46
C LYS A 284 14.37 -9.61 27.14
N LYS A 285 15.59 -9.47 26.63
CA LYS A 285 16.80 -10.01 27.26
C LYS A 285 17.13 -9.29 28.57
N ASP A 286 17.05 -7.97 28.61
CA ASP A 286 17.31 -7.15 29.80
C ASP A 286 16.31 -7.49 30.91
N LYS A 287 15.01 -7.62 30.60
CA LYS A 287 14.01 -8.12 31.55
C LYS A 287 14.29 -9.55 32.03
N HIS A 288 14.86 -10.39 31.17
CA HIS A 288 15.19 -11.76 31.55
C HIS A 288 16.42 -11.78 32.47
N ILE A 289 17.41 -10.92 32.23
CA ILE A 289 18.58 -10.74 33.09
C ILE A 289 18.15 -10.18 34.45
N GLU A 290 17.30 -9.15 34.49
CA GLU A 290 16.78 -8.57 35.74
C GLU A 290 16.02 -9.60 36.59
N ASN A 291 15.26 -10.49 35.94
CA ASN A 291 14.58 -11.60 36.64
C ASN A 291 15.58 -12.63 37.19
N LEU A 292 16.64 -12.96 36.45
CA LEU A 292 17.68 -13.89 36.88
C LEU A 292 18.53 -13.30 38.02
N GLU A 293 18.77 -11.99 38.03
CA GLU A 293 19.46 -11.30 39.13
C GLU A 293 18.63 -11.33 40.41
N LYS A 294 17.31 -11.09 40.33
CA LYS A 294 16.40 -11.21 41.48
C LYS A 294 16.34 -12.64 42.01
N GLU A 295 16.26 -13.64 41.13
CA GLU A 295 16.26 -15.05 41.53
C GLU A 295 17.58 -15.46 42.21
N LYS A 296 18.72 -14.92 41.75
CA LYS A 296 20.03 -15.12 42.37
C LYS A 296 20.13 -14.45 43.74
N GLU A 297 19.62 -13.22 43.88
CA GLU A 297 19.55 -12.53 45.17
C GLU A 297 18.68 -13.33 46.16
N GLU A 298 17.48 -13.74 45.76
CA GLU A 298 16.58 -14.56 46.60
C GLU A 298 17.23 -15.89 47.05
N LEU A 299 17.94 -16.58 46.15
CA LEU A 299 18.67 -17.82 46.47
C LEU A 299 19.84 -17.58 47.44
N ASN A 300 20.57 -16.47 47.29
CA ASN A 300 21.66 -16.12 48.20
C ASN A 300 21.12 -15.82 49.61
N THR A 301 20.01 -15.09 49.74
CA THR A 301 19.38 -14.82 51.04
C THR A 301 18.89 -16.11 51.70
N GLN A 302 18.40 -17.08 50.91
CA GLN A 302 18.00 -18.41 51.41
C GLN A 302 19.19 -19.28 51.86
N LEU A 303 20.36 -19.10 51.25
CA LEU A 303 21.59 -19.81 51.63
C LEU A 303 22.22 -19.21 52.89
N GLU A 304 22.21 -17.89 53.03
CA GLU A 304 22.68 -17.21 54.24
C GLU A 304 21.78 -17.52 55.44
N GLY A 305 20.45 -17.55 55.27
CA GLY A 305 19.51 -17.95 56.33
C GLY A 305 19.47 -19.45 56.66
N LYS A 306 20.25 -20.29 55.97
CA LYS A 306 20.40 -21.73 56.25
C LYS A 306 21.70 -22.09 56.97
N ASN A 307 22.62 -21.13 57.10
CA ASN A 307 23.91 -21.32 57.76
C ASN A 307 23.95 -20.76 59.19
N ASP A 308 22.83 -20.27 59.70
CA ASP A 308 22.54 -19.99 61.12
C ASP A 308 21.66 -21.11 61.70
#